data_AF-A0A397TGA4-F1
#
_entry.id   AF-A0A397TGA4-F1
#
_cell.length_a   1.000
_cell.length_b   1.000
_cell.length_c   1.000
_cell.angle_alpha   90.00
_cell.angle_beta   90.00
_cell.angle_gamma   90.00
#
_symmetry.space_group_name_H-M   'P 1'
#
loop_
_entity.id
_entity.type
_entity.pdbx_description
1 polymer ?
#
loop_
_entity_poly.entity_id
_entity_poly.type
_entity_poly.pdbx_seq_one_letter_code
_entity_poly.pdbx_strand_id
1 'polypeptide(L)' 'LGPILWAVPKKKTSHSKKRMRSANKGLKDKTNIIDCPGCGQKHLIHHLCFNCYKDFNYREK' A
#
# COMPACT_ATOMS: atom_id res chain seq x y z
N LEU A 1 -25.84 -30.87 20.93
CA LEU A 1 -24.47 -30.71 20.40
C LEU A 1 -23.95 -29.35 20.86
N GLY A 2 -23.14 -29.30 21.93
CA GLY A 2 -22.59 -28.03 22.43
C GLY A 2 -21.58 -27.43 21.44
N PRO A 3 -21.25 -26.13 21.55
CA PRO A 3 -20.35 -25.48 20.59
C PRO A 3 -18.98 -26.15 20.63
N ILE A 4 -18.64 -26.84 19.54
CA ILE A 4 -17.33 -27.45 19.35
C ILE A 4 -16.34 -26.29 19.12
N LEU A 5 -15.52 -25.99 20.13
CA LEU A 5 -14.40 -25.06 19.97
C LEU A 5 -13.35 -25.72 19.06
N TRP A 6 -13.23 -25.25 17.83
CA TRP A 6 -12.10 -25.58 16.94
C TRP A 6 -10.79 -24.96 17.45
N ALA A 7 -9.70 -25.07 16.69
CA ALA A 7 -8.40 -24.53 17.06
C ALA A 7 -8.48 -23.02 17.40
N VAL A 8 -8.47 -22.71 18.70
CA VAL A 8 -8.50 -21.35 19.23
C VAL A 8 -7.19 -21.01 19.94
N PRO A 9 -6.77 -19.73 19.95
CA PRO A 9 -5.61 -19.32 20.75
C PRO A 9 -5.88 -19.58 22.24
N LYS A 10 -5.07 -20.46 22.85
CA LYS A 10 -5.22 -20.80 24.27
C LYS A 10 -4.97 -19.62 25.21
N LYS A 11 -4.14 -18.65 24.78
CA LYS A 11 -3.71 -17.49 25.57
C LYS A 11 -3.51 -16.25 24.70
N LYS A 12 -3.67 -15.07 25.29
CA LYS A 12 -3.36 -13.77 24.67
C LYS A 12 -1.86 -13.66 24.39
N THR A 13 -1.50 -13.13 23.22
CA THR A 13 -0.10 -12.83 22.87
C THR A 13 0.45 -11.67 23.71
N SER A 14 1.68 -11.78 24.24
CA SER A 14 2.33 -10.69 24.96
C SER A 14 2.69 -9.51 24.03
N HIS A 15 2.87 -8.32 24.62
CA HIS A 15 3.26 -7.11 23.88
C HIS A 15 4.56 -7.31 23.08
N SER A 16 5.58 -7.94 23.70
CA SER A 16 6.86 -8.23 23.02
C SER A 16 6.67 -9.16 21.82
N LYS A 17 5.93 -10.28 21.99
CA LYS A 17 5.66 -11.23 20.88
C LYS A 17 4.86 -10.58 19.74
N LYS A 18 3.93 -9.67 20.05
CA LYS A 18 3.21 -8.88 19.04
C LYS A 18 4.16 -7.94 18.30
N ARG A 19 5.02 -7.21 19.02
CA ARG A 19 5.96 -6.22 18.45
C ARG A 19 7.01 -6.87 17.54
N MET A 20 7.60 -7.99 17.97
CA MET A 20 8.57 -8.73 17.14
C MET A 20 7.93 -9.20 15.82
N ARG A 21 6.68 -9.67 15.86
CA ARG A 21 5.95 -10.08 14.65
C ARG A 21 5.63 -8.92 13.70
N SER A 22 5.40 -7.72 14.23
CA SER A 22 5.13 -6.53 13.40
C SER A 22 6.39 -5.87 12.85
N ALA A 23 7.57 -6.15 13.39
CA ALA A 23 8.81 -5.47 13.03
C ALA A 23 9.14 -5.56 11.53
N ASN A 24 8.85 -6.71 10.90
CA ASN A 24 9.17 -6.95 9.50
C ASN A 24 8.10 -6.42 8.51
N LYS A 25 7.07 -5.72 8.99
CA LYS A 25 5.96 -5.22 8.17
C LYS A 25 6.06 -3.72 7.85
N GLY A 26 7.27 -3.15 7.94
CA GLY A 26 7.51 -1.75 7.59
C GLY A 26 7.20 -1.47 6.11
N LEU A 27 6.81 -0.23 5.82
CA LEU A 27 6.66 0.24 4.45
C LEU A 27 8.03 0.26 3.78
N LYS A 28 8.13 -0.33 2.58
CA LYS A 28 9.33 -0.27 1.76
C LYS A 28 9.33 1.01 0.94
N ASP A 29 10.49 1.64 0.84
CA ASP A 29 10.66 2.82 0.01
C ASP A 29 10.47 2.47 -1.47
N LYS A 30 9.77 3.36 -2.19
CA LYS A 30 9.54 3.22 -3.62
C LYS A 30 10.63 3.95 -4.39
N THR A 31 11.43 3.21 -5.16
CA THR A 31 12.42 3.76 -6.09
C THR A 31 11.83 4.10 -7.46
N ASN A 32 10.58 3.70 -7.70
CA ASN A 32 9.96 3.72 -9.03
C ASN A 32 9.16 5.00 -9.30
N ILE A 33 9.68 6.15 -8.84
CA ILE A 33 9.04 7.46 -9.02
C ILE A 33 9.91 8.27 -9.97
N ILE A 34 9.35 8.65 -11.12
CA ILE A 34 10.03 9.44 -12.15
C ILE A 34 9.29 10.75 -12.41
N ASP A 35 9.99 11.70 -13.01
CA ASP A 35 9.39 12.95 -13.49
C ASP A 35 8.67 12.73 -14.82
N CYS A 36 7.46 13.29 -14.94
CA CYS A 36 6.70 13.25 -16.17
C CYS A 36 7.33 14.16 -17.23
N PRO A 37 7.55 13.69 -18.48
CA PRO A 37 8.17 14.50 -19.53
C PRO A 37 7.30 15.67 -20.03
N GLY A 38 5.98 15.61 -19.79
CA GLY A 38 5.06 16.68 -20.22
C GLY A 38 4.88 17.79 -19.19
N CYS A 39 4.58 17.43 -17.93
CA CYS A 39 4.24 18.41 -16.89
C CYS A 39 5.26 18.52 -15.76
N GLY A 40 6.31 17.70 -15.74
CA GLY A 40 7.34 17.69 -14.69
C GLY A 40 6.88 17.14 -13.33
N GLN A 41 5.63 16.71 -13.18
CA GLN A 41 5.15 16.11 -11.93
C GLN A 41 5.62 14.66 -11.77
N LYS A 42 5.80 14.24 -10.51
CA LYS A 42 6.19 12.88 -10.16
C LYS A 42 5.06 11.89 -10.44
N HIS A 43 5.40 10.78 -11.09
CA HIS A 43 4.50 9.65 -11.30
C HIS A 43 5.25 8.32 -11.21
N LEU A 44 4.52 7.21 -11.19
CA LEU A 44 5.11 5.88 -11.14
C LEU A 44 5.63 5.47 -12.53
N ILE A 45 6.75 4.73 -12.54
CA ILE A 45 7.28 4.12 -13.77
C ILE A 45 6.23 3.17 -14.36
N HIS A 46 6.00 3.26 -15.68
CA HIS A 46 4.95 2.54 -16.44
C HIS A 46 3.50 2.98 -16.19
N HIS A 47 3.25 4.03 -15.40
CA HIS A 47 1.93 4.62 -15.24
C HIS A 47 1.80 5.93 -16.02
N LEU A 48 0.62 6.19 -16.59
CA LEU A 48 0.30 7.50 -17.15
C LEU A 48 0.30 8.56 -16.03
N CYS A 49 0.81 9.75 -16.33
CA CYS A 49 0.76 10.86 -15.38
C CYS A 49 -0.70 11.28 -15.14
N PHE A 50 -1.12 11.24 -13.86
CA PHE A 50 -2.48 11.60 -13.47
C PHE A 50 -2.85 13.03 -13.88
N ASN A 51 -1.92 13.98 -13.76
CA ASN A 51 -2.18 15.39 -14.08
C ASN A 51 -2.31 15.63 -15.58
N CYS A 52 -1.43 15.06 -16.39
CA CYS A 52 -1.56 15.15 -17.85
C CYS A 52 -2.87 14.50 -18.31
N TYR A 53 -3.19 13.30 -17.82
CA TYR A 53 -4.44 12.63 -18.17
C TYR A 53 -5.69 13.46 -17.80
N LYS A 54 -5.67 14.06 -16.61
CA LYS A 54 -6.74 14.95 -16.14
C LYS A 54 -6.88 16.19 -17.04
N ASP A 55 -5.79 16.84 -17.43
CA ASP A 55 -5.80 17.98 -18.35
C ASP A 55 -6.38 17.60 -19.72
N PHE A 56 -5.90 16.50 -20.32
CA PHE A 56 -6.41 16.03 -21.60
C PHE A 56 -7.91 15.77 -21.56
N ASN A 57 -8.40 15.07 -20.53
CA ASN A 57 -9.83 14.77 -20.39
C ASN A 57 -10.71 16.02 -20.22
N TYR A 58 -10.19 17.09 -19.61
CA TYR A 58 -10.96 18.35 -19.52
C TYR A 58 -11.00 19.09 -20.84
N ARG A 59 -9.94 18.99 -21.65
CA ARG A 59 -9.83 19.68 -22.94
C ARG A 59 -10.65 19.03 -24.05
N GLU A 60 -10.85 17.70 -23.98
CA GLU A 60 -11.70 16.96 -24.92
C GLU A 60 -13.21 17.15 -24.66
N LYS A 61 -13.58 17.82 -23.57
CA LYS A 61 -14.96 18.02 -23.14
C LYS A 61 -15.44 19.43 -23.48
#